data_AF-M0MYI1-F1
#
_entry.id   AF-M0MYI1-F1
#
_cell.length_a   1.000
_cell.length_b   1.000
_cell.length_c   1.000
_cell.angle_alpha   90.00
_cell.angle_beta   90.00
_cell.angle_gamma   90.00
#
_symmetry.space_group_name_H-M   'P 1'
#
loop_
_entity.id
_entity.type
_entity.pdbx_description
1 polymer ?
#
loop_
_entity_poly.entity_id
_entity_poly.type
_entity_poly.pdbx_seq_one_letter_code
_entity_poly.pdbx_strand_id
1 'polypeptide(L)'
;MFGLADAAVATIVAALVTASFPCFLYGAWIMIDTENVTWSVLTYHLKFIVTGLALTTIPLLVWMLPRLFQQLGGASALHAFLGLQAYAMLAFGFTGIVRIFRAKRRHNLYHDYDEDVLLDEIGSDRMDHWRSRLRIGVFGYVIFWLLAYVVGIARYALRYLA
;
A
#
# COMPACT_ATOMS: atom_id res chain seq x y z
N MET A 1 -27.55 -16.36 18.27
CA MET A 1 -26.19 -16.55 18.82
C MET A 1 -25.11 -16.19 17.78
N PHE A 2 -25.08 -14.96 17.27
CA PHE A 2 -24.14 -14.53 16.21
C PHE A 2 -23.03 -13.57 16.71
N GLY A 3 -23.08 -13.11 17.96
CA GLY A 3 -22.16 -12.08 18.48
C GLY A 3 -20.71 -12.55 18.66
N LEU A 4 -20.48 -13.78 19.15
CA LEU A 4 -19.13 -14.32 19.34
C LEU A 4 -18.39 -14.57 18.02
N ALA A 5 -19.11 -15.09 17.01
CA ALA A 5 -18.52 -15.32 15.69
C ALA A 5 -18.18 -13.99 14.98
N ASP A 6 -19.05 -12.98 15.09
CA ASP A 6 -18.79 -11.67 14.49
C ASP A 6 -17.62 -10.95 15.15
N ALA A 7 -17.56 -10.96 16.49
CA ALA A 7 -16.44 -10.39 17.25
C ALA A 7 -15.12 -11.11 16.91
N ALA A 8 -15.11 -12.45 16.84
CA ALA A 8 -13.92 -13.21 16.48
C ALA A 8 -13.40 -12.84 15.08
N VAL A 9 -14.29 -12.73 14.08
CA VAL A 9 -13.90 -12.30 12.73
C VAL A 9 -13.38 -10.86 12.75
N ALA A 10 -14.03 -9.95 13.49
CA ALA A 10 -13.56 -8.58 13.63
C ALA A 10 -12.16 -8.49 14.26
N THR A 11 -11.86 -9.31 15.30
CA THR A 11 -10.53 -9.41 15.91
C THR A 11 -9.50 -9.92 14.90
N ILE A 12 -9.83 -10.95 14.12
CA ILE A 12 -8.94 -11.48 13.07
C ILE A 12 -8.66 -10.40 12.03
N VAL A 13 -9.68 -9.68 11.55
CA VAL A 13 -9.50 -8.58 10.59
C VAL A 13 -8.60 -7.48 11.17
N ALA A 14 -8.85 -7.05 12.41
CA ALA A 14 -8.02 -6.05 13.08
C ALA A 14 -6.56 -6.51 13.22
N ALA A 15 -6.32 -7.77 13.56
CA ALA A 15 -4.98 -8.35 13.66
C ALA A 15 -4.27 -8.41 12.31
N LEU A 16 -4.96 -8.87 11.25
CA LEU A 16 -4.40 -8.94 9.90
C LEU A 16 -4.01 -7.57 9.37
N VAL A 17 -4.90 -6.58 9.50
CA VAL A 17 -4.62 -5.20 9.07
C VAL A 17 -3.47 -4.63 9.91
N THR A 18 -3.44 -4.83 11.23
CA THR A 18 -2.31 -4.41 12.08
C THR A 18 -0.99 -5.05 11.62
N ALA A 19 -0.99 -6.34 11.31
CA ALA A 19 0.19 -7.06 10.85
C ALA A 19 0.71 -6.59 9.48
N SER A 20 -0.12 -5.91 8.68
CA SER A 20 0.32 -5.30 7.42
C SER A 20 1.17 -4.03 7.60
N PHE A 21 1.09 -3.37 8.76
CA PHE A 21 1.80 -2.13 9.05
C PHE A 21 3.33 -2.18 8.81
N PRO A 22 4.09 -3.16 9.35
CA PRO A 22 5.53 -3.24 9.11
C PRO A 22 5.88 -3.40 7.62
N CYS A 23 5.02 -4.06 6.83
CA CYS A 23 5.23 -4.20 5.39
C CYS A 23 5.16 -2.84 4.67
N PHE A 24 4.24 -1.97 5.08
CA PHE A 24 4.07 -0.64 4.50
C PHE A 24 5.14 0.34 4.95
N LEU A 25 5.59 0.25 6.21
CA LEU A 25 6.75 1.02 6.68
C LEU A 25 8.02 0.65 5.91
N TYR A 26 8.29 -0.65 5.77
CA TYR A 26 9.39 -1.13 4.93
C TYR A 26 9.24 -0.63 3.48
N GLY A 27 8.01 -0.66 2.97
CA GLY A 27 7.68 -0.18 1.62
C GLY A 27 8.00 1.30 1.40
N ALA A 28 7.67 2.16 2.37
CA ALA A 28 7.99 3.59 2.31
C ALA A 28 9.48 3.85 2.54
N TRP A 29 10.12 3.10 3.45
CA TRP A 29 11.55 3.23 3.74
C TRP A 29 12.42 3.01 2.51
N ILE A 30 12.16 1.93 1.74
CA ILE A 30 12.98 1.63 0.55
C ILE A 30 12.88 2.72 -0.54
N MET A 31 11.79 3.50 -0.57
CA MET A 31 11.62 4.60 -1.52
C MET A 31 12.54 5.81 -1.22
N ILE A 32 13.02 5.89 0.02
CA ILE A 32 14.00 6.89 0.47
C ILE A 32 15.41 6.34 0.30
N ASP A 33 15.66 5.10 0.74
CA ASP A 33 17.00 4.57 0.94
C ASP A 33 17.66 4.00 -0.33
N THR A 34 16.88 3.46 -1.26
CA THR A 34 17.46 2.71 -2.39
C THR A 34 17.43 3.50 -3.70
N GLU A 35 18.57 4.09 -4.05
CA GLU A 35 18.77 4.69 -5.38
C GLU A 35 18.90 3.62 -6.48
N ASN A 36 19.54 2.49 -6.15
CA ASN A 36 19.85 1.39 -7.05
C ASN A 36 19.03 0.13 -6.79
N VAL A 37 17.87 0.05 -7.44
CA VAL A 37 17.00 -1.14 -7.37
C VAL A 37 17.43 -2.18 -8.41
N THR A 38 18.13 -3.22 -7.96
CA THR A 38 18.47 -4.45 -8.73
C THR A 38 17.30 -5.45 -8.73
N TRP A 39 17.39 -6.53 -9.51
CA TRP A 39 16.33 -7.56 -9.55
C TRP A 39 16.12 -8.28 -8.20
N SER A 40 17.20 -8.58 -7.49
CA SER A 40 17.13 -9.20 -6.15
C SER A 40 16.43 -8.28 -5.15
N VAL A 41 16.78 -6.99 -5.14
CA VAL A 41 16.14 -5.99 -4.29
C VAL A 41 14.66 -5.82 -4.65
N LEU A 42 14.34 -5.73 -5.95
CA LEU A 42 12.96 -5.60 -6.42
C LEU A 42 12.12 -6.80 -5.97
N THR A 43 12.57 -8.02 -6.27
CA THR A 43 11.82 -9.24 -5.92
C THR A 43 11.68 -9.42 -4.41
N TYR A 44 12.69 -9.07 -3.62
CA TYR A 44 12.61 -9.06 -2.17
C TYR A 44 11.59 -8.02 -1.67
N HIS A 45 11.61 -6.82 -2.23
CA HIS A 45 10.66 -5.77 -1.89
C HIS A 45 9.21 -6.15 -2.23
N LEU A 46 8.97 -6.77 -3.39
CA LEU A 46 7.64 -7.23 -3.77
C LEU A 46 7.05 -8.23 -2.76
N LYS A 47 7.86 -9.06 -2.10
CA LYS A 47 7.35 -9.99 -1.07
C LYS A 47 6.66 -9.22 0.05
N PHE A 48 7.29 -8.18 0.58
CA PHE A 48 6.69 -7.36 1.64
C PHE A 48 5.46 -6.60 1.16
N ILE A 49 5.54 -5.95 -0.01
CA ILE A 49 4.40 -5.19 -0.54
C ILE A 49 3.20 -6.09 -0.81
N VAL A 50 3.41 -7.24 -1.46
CA VAL A 50 2.33 -8.19 -1.75
C VAL A 50 1.75 -8.76 -0.46
N THR A 51 2.59 -9.14 0.52
CA THR A 51 2.10 -9.63 1.82
C THR A 51 1.29 -8.55 2.55
N GLY A 52 1.79 -7.32 2.65
CA GLY A 52 1.07 -6.21 3.28
C GLY A 52 -0.26 -5.92 2.57
N LEU A 53 -0.24 -5.85 1.24
CA LEU A 53 -1.45 -5.65 0.44
C LEU A 53 -2.45 -6.79 0.60
N ALA A 54 -2.03 -8.05 0.66
CA ALA A 54 -2.91 -9.18 0.89
C ALA A 54 -3.57 -9.11 2.26
N LEU A 55 -2.77 -8.84 3.31
CA LEU A 55 -3.23 -8.72 4.69
C LEU A 55 -4.26 -7.60 4.90
N THR A 56 -4.22 -6.52 4.11
CA THR A 56 -5.22 -5.44 4.19
C THR A 56 -6.36 -5.58 3.18
N THR A 57 -6.08 -6.03 1.96
CA THR A 57 -7.05 -6.01 0.85
C THR A 57 -7.99 -7.20 0.90
N ILE A 58 -7.52 -8.38 1.33
CA ILE A 58 -8.40 -9.55 1.46
C ILE A 58 -9.48 -9.30 2.52
N PRO A 59 -9.16 -8.86 3.75
CA PRO A 59 -10.20 -8.49 4.72
C PRO A 59 -11.14 -7.40 4.21
N LEU A 60 -10.59 -6.41 3.50
CA LEU A 60 -11.41 -5.36 2.89
C LEU A 60 -12.44 -5.95 1.93
N LEU A 61 -12.01 -6.73 0.94
CA LEU A 61 -12.89 -7.22 -0.12
C LEU A 61 -13.87 -8.29 0.38
N VAL A 62 -13.41 -9.19 1.25
CA VAL A 62 -14.19 -10.35 1.68
C VAL A 62 -15.14 -10.00 2.82
N TRP A 63 -14.79 -9.05 3.68
CA TRP A 63 -15.55 -8.79 4.91
C TRP A 63 -16.03 -7.35 5.05
N MET A 64 -15.17 -6.35 4.82
CA MET A 64 -15.53 -4.95 5.08
C MET A 64 -16.43 -4.36 3.98
N LEU A 65 -16.09 -4.59 2.72
CA LEU A 65 -16.77 -4.03 1.56
C LEU A 65 -18.24 -4.51 1.45
N PRO A 66 -18.57 -5.80 1.63
CA PRO A 66 -19.97 -6.25 1.61
C PRO A 66 -20.82 -5.62 2.72
N ARG A 67 -20.19 -5.21 3.82
CA ARG A 67 -20.85 -4.61 4.99
C ARG A 67 -20.87 -3.08 4.93
N LEU A 68 -20.21 -2.47 3.95
CA LEU A 68 -20.03 -1.03 3.86
C LEU A 68 -21.37 -0.30 3.86
N PHE A 69 -22.27 -0.67 2.96
CA PHE A 69 -23.58 -0.02 2.78
C PHE A 69 -24.51 -0.14 3.99
N GLN A 70 -24.34 -1.18 4.81
CA GLN A 70 -25.11 -1.38 6.04
C GLN A 70 -24.62 -0.51 7.19
N GLN A 71 -23.46 0.14 7.03
CA GLN A 71 -22.76 0.87 8.09
C GLN A 71 -22.38 2.29 7.64
N LEU A 72 -23.00 2.83 6.60
CA LEU A 72 -22.70 4.20 6.14
C LEU A 72 -23.23 5.24 7.14
N GLY A 73 -22.39 5.64 8.09
CA GLY A 73 -22.67 6.68 9.07
C GLY A 73 -21.44 7.05 9.89
N GLY A 74 -21.30 8.34 10.23
CA GLY A 74 -20.26 8.87 11.10
C GLY A 74 -18.84 8.36 10.79
N ALA A 75 -18.19 7.76 11.79
CA ALA A 75 -16.83 7.23 11.70
C ALA A 75 -16.65 6.13 10.63
N SER A 76 -17.72 5.43 10.24
CA SER A 76 -17.63 4.40 9.21
C SER A 76 -17.50 4.98 7.80
N ALA A 77 -18.19 6.09 7.53
CA ALA A 77 -18.05 6.82 6.27
C ALA A 77 -16.65 7.44 6.16
N LEU A 78 -16.13 8.00 7.26
CA LEU A 78 -14.74 8.51 7.32
C LEU A 78 -13.72 7.39 7.06
N HIS A 79 -13.86 6.24 7.73
CA HIS A 79 -13.00 5.08 7.51
C HIS A 79 -13.00 4.64 6.04
N ALA A 80 -14.17 4.53 5.43
CA ALA A 80 -14.32 4.13 4.03
C ALA A 80 -13.70 5.16 3.08
N PHE A 81 -13.91 6.45 3.33
CA PHE A 81 -13.31 7.53 2.56
C PHE A 81 -11.79 7.48 2.62
N LEU A 82 -11.20 7.39 3.82
CA LEU A 82 -9.75 7.30 3.99
C LEU A 82 -9.17 6.05 3.31
N GLY A 83 -9.84 4.90 3.46
CA GLY A 83 -9.45 3.68 2.76
C GLY A 83 -9.47 3.85 1.23
N LEU A 84 -10.53 4.44 0.68
CA LEU A 84 -10.61 4.74 -0.75
C LEU A 84 -9.49 5.66 -1.22
N GLN A 85 -9.18 6.72 -0.45
CA GLN A 85 -8.06 7.62 -0.76
C GLN A 85 -6.72 6.89 -0.74
N ALA A 86 -6.50 5.95 0.20
CA ALA A 86 -5.30 5.12 0.20
C ALA A 86 -5.17 4.36 -1.13
N TYR A 87 -6.20 3.62 -1.56
CA TYR A 87 -6.14 2.90 -2.84
C TYR A 87 -6.02 3.82 -4.07
N ALA A 88 -6.57 5.03 -4.01
CA ALA A 88 -6.36 6.04 -5.06
C ALA A 88 -4.88 6.48 -5.12
N MET A 89 -4.23 6.71 -3.98
CA MET A 89 -2.80 7.02 -3.92
C MET A 89 -1.93 5.84 -4.37
N LEU A 90 -2.33 4.61 -4.04
CA LEU A 90 -1.67 3.41 -4.55
C LEU A 90 -1.78 3.31 -6.07
N ALA A 91 -2.98 3.51 -6.63
CA ALA A 91 -3.19 3.54 -8.07
C ALA A 91 -2.38 4.66 -8.75
N PHE A 92 -2.29 5.83 -8.12
CA PHE A 92 -1.44 6.92 -8.59
C PHE A 92 0.05 6.51 -8.60
N GLY A 93 0.55 5.90 -7.53
CA GLY A 93 1.92 5.36 -7.47
C GLY A 93 2.19 4.30 -8.54
N PHE A 94 1.20 3.44 -8.83
CA PHE A 94 1.28 2.46 -9.91
C PHE A 94 1.52 3.09 -11.29
N THR A 95 0.99 4.30 -11.55
CA THR A 95 1.25 5.01 -12.80
C THR A 95 2.74 5.34 -13.00
N GLY A 96 3.47 5.57 -11.91
CA GLY A 96 4.92 5.78 -11.91
C GLY A 96 5.69 4.47 -12.05
N ILE A 97 5.38 3.47 -11.22
CA ILE A 97 6.15 2.21 -11.16
C ILE A 97 6.14 1.46 -12.50
N VAL A 98 5.00 1.41 -13.20
CA VAL A 98 4.87 0.69 -14.47
C VAL A 98 5.80 1.30 -15.52
N ARG A 99 5.94 2.62 -15.54
CA ARG A 99 6.80 3.33 -16.50
C ARG A 99 8.28 3.15 -16.18
N ILE A 100 8.65 3.26 -14.90
CA ILE A 100 10.01 3.00 -14.43
C ILE A 100 10.42 1.54 -14.73
N PHE A 101 9.54 0.59 -14.42
CA PHE A 101 9.78 -0.82 -14.68
C PHE A 101 9.94 -1.12 -16.18
N ARG A 102 9.06 -0.57 -17.02
CA ARG A 102 9.13 -0.76 -18.48
C ARG A 102 10.42 -0.18 -19.08
N ALA A 103 10.87 0.98 -18.59
CA ALA A 103 12.13 1.58 -19.03
C ALA A 103 13.33 0.70 -18.64
N LYS A 104 13.43 0.31 -17.35
CA LYS A 104 14.52 -0.56 -16.88
C LYS A 104 14.55 -1.92 -17.57
N ARG A 105 13.39 -2.51 -17.87
CA ARG A 105 13.30 -3.80 -18.56
C ARG A 105 13.73 -3.71 -20.03
N ARG A 106 13.46 -2.58 -20.72
CA ARG A 106 13.85 -2.39 -22.14
C ARG A 106 15.35 -2.32 -22.32
N HIS A 107 16.06 -1.72 -21.36
CA HIS A 107 17.50 -1.52 -21.42
C HIS A 107 18.31 -2.57 -20.66
N ASN A 108 17.66 -3.66 -20.23
CA ASN A 108 18.28 -4.74 -19.46
C ASN A 108 19.07 -4.30 -18.20
N LEU A 109 18.77 -3.12 -17.66
CA LEU A 109 19.47 -2.49 -16.52
C LEU A 109 19.25 -3.21 -15.18
N TYR A 110 18.52 -4.33 -15.19
CA TYR A 110 18.41 -5.24 -14.05
C TYR A 110 19.53 -6.30 -14.00
N HIS A 111 20.26 -6.52 -15.11
CA HIS A 111 21.34 -7.51 -15.23
C HIS A 111 22.68 -6.89 -15.64
N ASP A 112 22.70 -6.05 -16.69
CA ASP A 112 23.89 -5.30 -17.10
C ASP A 112 23.72 -3.83 -16.70
N TYR A 113 24.50 -3.39 -15.72
CA TYR A 113 24.46 -2.02 -15.22
C TYR A 113 25.31 -1.14 -16.13
N ASP A 114 24.68 -0.50 -17.11
CA ASP A 114 25.32 0.48 -18.00
C ASP A 114 25.01 1.91 -17.49
N GLU A 115 26.06 2.58 -17.01
CA GLU A 115 25.98 3.89 -16.35
C GLU A 115 25.63 5.02 -17.35
N ASP A 116 26.01 4.89 -18.62
CA ASP A 116 25.77 5.90 -19.64
C ASP A 116 24.29 5.92 -20.08
N VAL A 117 23.68 4.73 -20.22
CA VAL A 117 22.22 4.58 -20.49
C VAL A 117 21.38 5.02 -19.28
N LEU A 118 21.92 4.84 -18.07
CA LEU A 118 21.34 5.33 -16.83
C LEU A 118 21.26 6.86 -16.81
N LEU A 119 22.31 7.56 -17.19
CA LEU A 119 22.36 9.03 -17.17
C LEU A 119 21.45 9.65 -18.25
N ASP A 120 21.44 9.08 -19.47
CA ASP A 120 20.73 9.68 -20.60
C ASP A 120 19.20 9.48 -20.57
N GLU A 121 18.73 8.32 -20.07
CA GLU A 121 17.29 8.01 -20.07
C GLU A 121 16.66 7.85 -18.67
N ILE A 122 17.41 7.35 -17.67
CA ILE A 122 16.93 7.19 -16.29
C ILE A 122 17.25 8.43 -15.42
N GLY A 123 18.27 9.21 -15.74
CA GLY A 123 18.59 10.49 -15.11
C GLY A 123 17.83 11.67 -15.73
N SER A 124 17.04 11.44 -16.78
CA SER A 124 16.24 12.47 -17.44
C SER A 124 15.13 13.03 -16.54
N ASP A 125 14.78 14.31 -16.72
CA ASP A 125 13.66 14.99 -16.03
C ASP A 125 12.36 14.19 -16.05
N ARG A 126 12.15 13.43 -17.14
CA ARG A 126 10.99 12.57 -17.32
C ARG A 126 10.97 11.41 -16.33
N MET A 127 12.11 10.80 -16.03
CA MET A 127 12.20 9.70 -15.08
C MET A 127 12.06 10.18 -13.64
N ASP A 128 12.64 11.33 -13.31
CA ASP A 128 12.49 11.98 -12.01
C ASP A 128 11.03 12.34 -11.72
N HIS A 129 10.29 12.79 -12.74
CA HIS A 129 8.85 12.98 -12.63
C HIS A 129 8.11 11.68 -12.24
N TRP A 130 8.45 10.54 -12.86
CA TRP A 130 7.82 9.26 -12.51
C TRP A 130 8.22 8.76 -11.12
N ARG A 131 9.47 8.98 -10.69
CA ARG A 131 9.94 8.65 -9.33
C ARG A 131 9.22 9.51 -8.29
N SER A 132 9.01 10.79 -8.57
CA SER A 132 8.25 11.69 -7.70
C SER A 132 6.81 11.20 -7.54
N ARG A 133 6.13 10.85 -8.64
CA ARG A 133 4.77 10.29 -8.60
C ARG A 133 4.69 8.98 -7.81
N LEU A 134 5.68 8.10 -7.98
CA LEU A 134 5.79 6.86 -7.21
C LEU A 134 5.90 7.17 -5.71
N ARG A 135 6.85 8.03 -5.31
CA ARG A 135 7.04 8.43 -3.91
C ARG A 135 5.78 9.05 -3.32
N ILE A 136 5.19 10.03 -4.00
CA ILE A 136 3.94 10.68 -3.58
C ILE A 136 2.82 9.63 -3.41
N GLY A 137 2.68 8.71 -4.36
CA GLY A 137 1.70 7.63 -4.28
C GLY A 137 1.92 6.70 -3.08
N VAL A 138 3.17 6.27 -2.84
CA VAL A 138 3.51 5.38 -1.71
C VAL A 138 3.31 6.09 -0.37
N PHE A 139 3.84 7.30 -0.19
CA PHE A 139 3.65 8.04 1.07
C PHE A 139 2.18 8.38 1.31
N GLY A 140 1.47 8.82 0.27
CA GLY A 140 0.04 9.07 0.35
C GLY A 140 -0.75 7.83 0.75
N TYR A 141 -0.43 6.68 0.15
CA TYR A 141 -1.02 5.40 0.54
C TYR A 141 -0.81 5.12 2.03
N VAL A 142 0.44 5.20 2.52
CA VAL A 142 0.76 4.92 3.93
C VAL A 142 0.05 5.88 4.88
N ILE A 143 -0.01 7.18 4.56
CA ILE A 143 -0.69 8.18 5.40
C ILE A 143 -2.19 7.89 5.47
N PHE A 144 -2.87 7.76 4.32
CA PHE A 144 -4.30 7.49 4.31
C PHE A 144 -4.64 6.12 4.91
N TRP A 145 -3.79 5.12 4.68
CA TRP A 145 -3.90 3.82 5.32
C TRP A 145 -3.79 3.92 6.84
N LEU A 146 -2.84 4.71 7.37
CA LEU A 146 -2.67 4.90 8.81
C LEU A 146 -3.86 5.62 9.44
N LEU A 147 -4.38 6.66 8.77
CA LEU A 147 -5.58 7.36 9.21
C LEU A 147 -6.79 6.41 9.22
N ALA A 148 -6.98 5.62 8.16
CA ALA A 148 -8.03 4.61 8.10
C ALA A 148 -7.85 3.57 9.20
N TYR A 149 -6.63 3.09 9.44
CA TYR A 149 -6.30 2.13 10.48
C TYR A 149 -6.70 2.64 11.87
N VAL A 150 -6.32 3.86 12.22
CA VAL A 150 -6.67 4.48 13.51
C VAL A 150 -8.19 4.54 13.69
N VAL A 151 -8.92 5.00 12.68
CA VAL A 151 -10.39 5.03 12.73
C VAL A 151 -10.96 3.60 12.83
N GLY A 152 -10.36 2.62 12.13
CA GLY A 152 -10.78 1.22 12.14
C GLY A 152 -10.61 0.57 13.52
N ILE A 153 -9.47 0.79 14.17
CA ILE A 153 -9.19 0.31 15.53
C ILE A 153 -10.11 0.98 16.55
N ALA A 154 -10.30 2.30 16.46
CA ALA A 154 -11.24 3.00 17.33
C ALA A 154 -12.67 2.43 17.21
N ARG A 155 -13.12 2.16 15.97
CA ARG A 155 -14.42 1.52 15.72
C ARG A 155 -14.49 0.10 16.28
N TYR A 156 -13.42 -0.68 16.13
CA TYR A 156 -13.35 -2.04 16.68
C TYR A 156 -13.46 -2.00 18.22
N ALA A 157 -12.69 -1.13 18.88
CA ALA A 157 -12.72 -0.98 20.32
C ALA A 157 -14.12 -0.57 20.83
N LEU A 158 -14.73 0.45 20.23
CA LEU A 158 -16.05 0.94 20.62
C LEU A 158 -17.19 -0.07 20.40
N ARG A 159 -17.03 -1.01 19.46
CA ARG A 159 -18.09 -1.96 19.10
C ARG A 159 -17.95 -3.33 19.76
N TYR A 160 -16.73 -3.76 20.06
CA TYR A 160 -16.44 -5.13 20.51
C TYR A 160 -15.68 -5.23 21.83
N LEU A 161 -15.10 -4.13 22.35
CA LEU A 161 -14.36 -4.11 23.62
C LEU A 161 -15.01 -3.26 24.71
N ALA A 162 -15.84 -2.28 24.33
CA ALA A 162 -16.68 -1.47 25.22
C ALA A 162 -18.02 -2.18 25.50
#